data_AF-A0A529ME83-F1
#
_entry.id   AF-A0A529ME83-F1
#
_cell.length_a   1.000
_cell.length_b   1.000
_cell.length_c   1.000
_cell.angle_alpha   90.00
_cell.angle_beta   90.00
_cell.angle_gamma   90.00
#
_symmetry.space_group_name_H-M   'P 1'
#
loop_
_entity.id
_entity.type
_entity.pdbx_description
1 polymer ?
#
loop_
_entity_poly.entity_id
_entity_poly.type
_entity_poly.pdbx_seq_one_letter_code
_entity_poly.pdbx_strand_id
1 'polypeptide(L)' 'MANEAVVVNAVARASLWLQPHRIVLILIALGLVLGAAFFMRWDWLPQYWEMGLMGIWRALWILAVTCSLGFLLAVPLGL' A
#
# COMPACT_ATOMS: atom_id res chain seq x y z
N MET A 1 24.06 -8.45 -30.47
CA MET A 1 24.17 -9.71 -29.70
C MET A 1 23.92 -9.52 -28.21
N ALA A 2 24.87 -9.03 -27.39
CA ALA A 2 24.67 -8.91 -25.94
C ALA A 2 23.59 -7.89 -25.52
N ASN A 3 23.55 -6.73 -26.18
CA ASN A 3 22.58 -5.68 -25.85
C ASN A 3 21.13 -6.05 -26.23
N GLU A 4 20.96 -6.79 -27.32
CA GLU A 4 19.65 -7.29 -27.77
C GLU A 4 19.10 -8.35 -26.80
N ALA A 5 19.97 -9.25 -26.31
CA ALA A 5 19.57 -10.25 -25.32
C ALA A 5 19.11 -9.62 -23.98
N VAL A 6 19.67 -8.47 -23.60
CA VAL A 6 19.24 -7.70 -22.41
C VAL A 6 17.86 -7.08 -22.63
N VAL A 7 17.64 -6.44 -23.78
CA VAL A 7 16.35 -5.82 -24.12
C VAL A 7 15.24 -6.86 -24.22
N VAL A 8 15.50 -7.99 -24.88
CA VAL A 8 14.53 -9.09 -25.02
C VAL A 8 14.16 -9.68 -23.65
N ASN A 9 15.13 -9.89 -22.75
CA ASN A 9 14.85 -10.34 -21.40
C ASN A 9 14.03 -9.33 -20.58
N ALA A 10 14.32 -8.03 -20.71
CA ALA A 10 13.58 -6.99 -20.01
C ALA A 10 12.11 -6.93 -20.46
N VAL A 11 11.86 -7.02 -21.78
CA VAL A 11 10.50 -7.05 -22.34
C VAL A 11 9.76 -8.33 -21.95
N ALA A 12 10.42 -9.49 -21.97
CA ALA A 12 9.83 -10.76 -21.54
C ALA A 12 9.44 -10.74 -20.05
N ARG A 13 10.31 -10.18 -19.18
CA ARG A 13 10.01 -9.97 -17.75
C ARG A 13 8.85 -9.00 -17.55
N ALA A 14 8.81 -7.90 -18.32
CA ALA A 14 7.71 -6.95 -18.28
C ALA A 14 6.38 -7.58 -18.75
N SER A 15 6.40 -8.43 -19.77
CA SER A 15 5.24 -9.17 -20.25
C SER A 15 4.72 -10.19 -19.22
N LEU A 16 5.62 -10.84 -18.46
CA LEU A 16 5.23 -11.72 -17.35
C LEU A 16 4.64 -10.95 -16.17
N TRP A 17 5.07 -9.70 -15.97
CA TRP A 17 4.54 -8.84 -14.92
C TRP A 17 3.21 -8.17 -15.34
N LEU A 18 3.09 -7.71 -16.58
CA LEU A 18 1.89 -7.06 -17.10
C LEU A 18 0.89 -8.07 -17.68
N GLN A 19 0.64 -9.14 -16.93
CA GLN A 19 -0.46 -10.05 -17.25
C GLN A 19 -1.78 -9.28 -17.27
N PRO A 20 -2.72 -9.60 -18.18
CA PRO A 20 -3.95 -8.81 -18.38
C PRO A 20 -4.72 -8.58 -17.08
N HIS A 21 -4.77 -9.59 -16.21
CA HIS A 21 -5.45 -9.48 -14.92
C HIS A 21 -4.81 -8.42 -14.00
N ARG A 22 -3.47 -8.28 -13.99
CA ARG A 22 -2.76 -7.29 -13.17
C ARG A 22 -3.00 -5.87 -13.69
N ILE A 23 -3.05 -5.71 -15.01
CA ILE A 23 -3.38 -4.42 -15.64
C ILE A 23 -4.80 -4.00 -15.23
N VAL A 24 -5.77 -4.91 -15.32
CA VAL A 24 -7.15 -4.63 -14.89
C VAL A 24 -7.21 -4.24 -13.42
N LEU A 25 -6.51 -4.96 -12.54
CA LEU A 25 -6.46 -4.63 -11.10
C LEU A 25 -5.81 -3.26 -10.85
N ILE A 26 -4.75 -2.90 -11.59
CA ILE A 26 -4.11 -1.58 -11.50
C ILE A 26 -5.07 -0.48 -11.95
N LEU A 27 -5.79 -0.67 -13.05
CA LEU A 27 -6.77 0.29 -13.54
C LEU A 27 -7.92 0.48 -12.56
N ILE A 28 -8.42 -0.60 -11.94
CA ILE A 28 -9.44 -0.53 -10.89
C ILE A 28 -8.90 0.24 -9.68
N ALA A 29 -7.70 -0.10 -9.20
CA ALA A 29 -7.08 0.59 -8.08
C ALA A 29 -6.90 2.09 -8.35
N LEU A 30 -6.43 2.46 -9.54
CA LEU A 30 -6.32 3.86 -9.97
C LEU A 30 -7.69 4.53 -10.03
N GLY A 31 -8.70 3.87 -10.60
CA GLY A 31 -10.06 4.38 -10.65
C GLY A 31 -10.63 4.66 -9.26
N LEU A 32 -10.37 3.78 -8.29
CA LEU A 32 -10.80 3.97 -6.89
C LEU A 32 -10.06 5.13 -6.22
N VAL A 33 -8.73 5.24 -6.40
CA VAL A 33 -7.92 6.31 -5.80
C VAL A 33 -8.30 7.67 -6.39
N LEU A 34 -8.38 7.77 -7.71
CA LEU A 34 -8.82 8.99 -8.39
C LEU A 34 -10.28 9.31 -8.03
N GLY A 35 -11.13 8.30 -7.94
CA GLY A 35 -12.51 8.45 -7.52
C GLY A 35 -12.62 9.02 -6.11
N ALA A 36 -11.85 8.50 -5.14
CA ALA A 36 -11.79 9.05 -3.79
C ALA A 36 -11.26 10.49 -3.80
N ALA A 37 -10.21 10.78 -4.58
CA ALA A 37 -9.62 12.11 -4.66
C ALA A 37 -10.60 13.16 -5.24
N PHE A 38 -11.41 12.83 -6.25
CA PHE A 38 -12.28 13.81 -6.91
C PHE A 38 -13.73 13.83 -6.39
N PHE A 39 -14.30 12.68 -6.04
CA PHE A 39 -15.72 12.60 -5.64
C PHE A 39 -15.95 12.69 -4.14
N MET A 40 -14.92 12.45 -3.31
CA MET A 40 -15.08 12.56 -1.86
C MET A 40 -15.14 14.04 -1.46
N ARG A 41 -15.95 14.34 -0.44
CA ARG A 41 -16.07 15.70 0.10
C ARG A 41 -14.81 16.03 0.90
N TRP A 42 -13.92 16.87 0.39
CA TRP A 42 -12.66 17.26 1.05
C TRP A 42 -12.75 18.59 1.82
N ASP A 43 -13.91 19.24 1.88
CA ASP A 43 -14.09 20.56 2.51
C ASP A 43 -13.65 20.62 3.97
N TRP A 44 -13.68 19.49 4.67
CA TRP A 44 -13.29 19.38 6.08
C TRP A 44 -11.77 19.25 6.26
N LEU A 45 -11.02 18.82 5.25
CA LEU A 45 -9.61 18.47 5.40
C LEU A 45 -8.76 19.64 5.96
N PRO A 46 -8.86 20.88 5.46
CA PRO A 46 -8.06 22.00 5.99
C PRO A 46 -8.31 22.31 7.46
N GLN A 47 -9.51 22.01 7.98
CA GLN A 47 -9.87 22.26 9.37
C GLN A 47 -9.44 21.14 10.32
N TYR A 48 -9.39 19.90 9.84
CA TYR A 48 -9.19 18.71 10.69
C TYR A 48 -7.92 17.91 10.38
N TRP A 49 -7.07 18.35 9.45
CA TRP A 49 -5.87 17.60 9.05
C TRP A 49 -4.94 17.31 10.23
N GLU A 50 -4.76 18.27 11.15
CA GLU A 50 -3.91 18.09 12.34
C GLU A 50 -4.44 16.99 13.26
N MET A 51 -5.75 17.01 13.52
CA MET A 51 -6.43 15.98 14.30
C MET A 51 -6.34 14.60 13.63
N GLY A 52 -6.47 14.56 12.30
CA GLY A 52 -6.29 13.35 11.50
C GLY A 52 -4.87 12.78 11.63
N LEU A 53 -3.85 13.63 11.54
CA LEU A 53 -2.45 13.23 11.67
C LEU A 53 -2.15 12.70 13.07
N MET A 54 -2.66 13.38 14.11
CA MET A 54 -2.58 12.91 15.49
C MET A 54 -3.29 11.57 15.69
N GLY A 55 -4.44 11.37 15.03
CA GLY A 55 -5.16 10.09 15.03
C GLY A 55 -4.34 8.96 14.43
N ILE A 56 -3.73 9.19 13.26
CA ILE A 56 -2.84 8.22 12.59
C ILE A 56 -1.65 7.88 13.50
N TRP A 57 -1.01 8.90 14.09
CA TRP A 57 0.13 8.70 14.98
C TRP A 57 -0.22 7.84 16.20
N ARG A 58 -1.37 8.13 16.83
CA ARG A 58 -1.87 7.34 17.96
C ARG A 58 -2.17 5.89 17.56
N ALA A 59 -2.81 5.68 16.41
CA ALA A 59 -3.12 4.34 15.90
C ALA A 59 -1.86 3.51 15.63
N LEU A 60 -0.81 4.13 15.07
CA LEU A 60 0.48 3.47 14.85
C LEU A 60 1.14 3.06 16.17
N TRP A 61 1.10 3.90 17.20
CA TRP A 61 1.61 3.55 18.53
C TRP A 61 0.82 2.41 19.18
N ILE A 62 -0.52 2.47 19.10
CA ILE A 62 -1.37 1.40 19.63
C ILE A 62 -1.03 0.08 18.92
N LEU A 63 -0.93 0.08 17.60
CA LEU A 63 -0.55 -1.09 16.81
C LEU A 63 0.82 -1.62 17.25
N ALA A 64 1.84 -0.76 17.28
CA ALA A 64 3.20 -1.17 17.63
C ALA A 64 3.30 -1.76 19.04
N VAL A 65 2.68 -1.10 20.03
CA VAL A 65 2.69 -1.56 21.43
C VAL A 65 1.92 -2.86 21.57
N THR A 66 0.71 -2.96 21.00
CA THR A 66 -0.11 -4.17 21.11
C THR A 66 0.51 -5.36 20.40
N CYS A 67 1.08 -5.18 19.20
CA CYS A 67 1.85 -6.22 18.53
C CYS A 67 3.05 -6.64 19.36
N SER A 68 3.86 -5.70 19.86
CA SER A 68 5.05 -6.01 20.66
C SER A 68 4.71 -6.79 21.93
N LEU A 69 3.70 -6.33 22.69
CA LEU A 69 3.23 -7.02 23.89
C LEU A 69 2.66 -8.41 23.55
N GLY A 70 1.88 -8.51 22.47
CA GLY A 70 1.35 -9.79 21.99
C GLY A 70 2.47 -10.78 21.65
N PHE A 71 3.51 -10.34 20.95
CA PHE A 71 4.67 -11.16 20.63
C PHE A 71 5.47 -11.56 21.87
N LEU A 72 5.70 -10.62 22.81
CA LEU A 72 6.41 -10.89 24.06
C LEU A 72 5.71 -11.97 24.90
N LEU A 73 4.39 -12.05 24.85
CA LEU A 73 3.62 -13.11 25.50
C LEU A 73 3.58 -14.39 24.67
N ALA A 74 3.41 -14.29 23.35
CA ALA A 74 3.26 -15.45 22.48
C ALA A 74 4.55 -16.28 22.37
N VAL A 75 5.72 -15.65 22.28
CA VAL A 75 7.01 -16.34 22.13
C VAL A 75 7.31 -17.30 23.31
N PRO A 76 7.27 -16.87 24.58
CA PRO A 76 7.54 -17.78 25.69
C PRO A 76 6.41 -18.80 25.93
N LEU A 77 5.18 -18.53 25.51
CA LEU A 77 4.07 -19.48 25.62
C LEU A 77 4.08 -20.54 24.50
N GLY A 78 4.69 -20.24 23.36
CA GLY A 78 4.75 -21.12 22.20
C GLY A 78 5.99 -22.01 22.13
N LEU A 79 7.03 -21.69 22.90
CA LEU A 79 8.23 -22.52 23.12
C LEU A 79 7.98 -23.50 24.26
#